data_AF-E6K296-F1
#
_entry.id   AF-E6K296-F1
#
_cell.length_a   1.000
_cell.length_b   1.000
_cell.length_c   1.000
_cell.angle_alpha   90.00
_cell.angle_beta   90.00
_cell.angle_gamma   90.00
#
_symmetry.space_group_name_H-M   'P 1'
#
loop_
_entity.id
_entity.type
_entity.pdbx_description
1 polymer ?
#
loop_
_entity_poly.entity_id
_entity_poly.type
_entity_poly.pdbx_seq_one_letter_code
_entity_poly.pdbx_strand_id
1 'polypeptide(L)'
;METMNRDRRQSSEQGWSSYAPYGPDGFSEQGDPLQGVPQGFPQDFTQGYPQGSPPPVDTPPSGPLRHTTLQQMVGQANRRQFEEGGRKRRKKGRVASLINRIAILGLLCVLLALGGILNGYPNRVITGIIILFLGVSASWTQTQALTGSDGLDFVNDIKQGRFTGSTGFRYLLVAIGIAISFIGVFIGFSAWLTPSRLAIGIAAGLILITVLAIIVAPWWIGLISDLGKERAWAAQEELRADITTHLHDSVLQTLTLIQLNANDPQEVSALSRSQERDLREWLYGDGLNSSVPASPGADGGPADSSFTSFASGASQPGGQKAPTVSAELKRTMAAIEDSSRVPIDVVTVGDARYRPQFDSLIAAATEAAHNAVNHGRPPVSVYCEVDPQGTHTITVYVRDHGDGFDPQATYPGHLGVSESIVGRMKRAQGQAVITSRPGWGTEVALTLPFTA
;
A
#
# COMPACT_ATOMS: atom_id res chain seq x y z
N MET A 1 25.00 28.30 28.69
CA MET A 1 25.50 26.90 28.54
C MET A 1 25.34 26.47 27.09
N GLU A 2 25.85 27.29 26.18
CA GLU A 2 26.19 26.96 24.80
C GLU A 2 27.70 26.72 24.79
N THR A 3 28.20 25.84 23.94
CA THR A 3 29.59 25.30 23.85
C THR A 3 29.82 23.91 24.45
N MET A 4 29.00 22.92 24.06
CA MET A 4 29.41 21.51 24.16
C MET A 4 28.69 20.62 23.14
N ASN A 5 28.61 21.06 21.87
CA ASN A 5 28.00 20.20 20.83
C ASN A 5 28.52 20.49 19.41
N ARG A 6 29.82 20.80 19.27
CA ARG A 6 30.49 20.93 17.95
C ARG A 6 31.50 19.82 17.63
N ASP A 7 31.90 19.00 18.61
CA ASP A 7 32.99 18.02 18.43
C ASP A 7 32.55 16.63 17.96
N ARG A 8 31.26 16.38 17.74
CA ARG A 8 30.77 15.05 17.31
C ARG A 8 30.57 14.88 15.80
N ARG A 9 30.91 15.90 14.99
CA ARG A 9 30.78 15.87 13.52
C ARG A 9 32.10 15.78 12.74
N GLN A 10 33.25 15.64 13.40
CA GLN A 10 34.56 15.56 12.73
C GLN A 10 35.26 14.19 12.78
N SER A 11 34.61 13.14 13.31
CA SER A 11 35.26 11.84 13.54
C SER A 11 34.84 10.70 12.60
N SER A 12 34.36 11.00 11.38
CA SER A 12 34.01 9.96 10.38
C SER A 12 34.76 10.05 9.04
N GLU A 13 35.82 10.85 8.94
CA GLU A 13 36.62 10.99 7.71
C GLU A 13 38.09 10.57 7.87
N GLN A 14 38.36 9.47 8.59
CA GLN A 14 39.70 8.87 8.58
C GLN A 14 39.59 7.35 8.43
N GLY A 15 39.80 6.87 7.20
CA GLY A 15 39.77 5.44 6.94
C GLY A 15 40.01 4.98 5.51
N TRP A 16 40.72 5.73 4.66
CA TRP A 16 41.16 5.23 3.36
C TRP A 16 42.51 5.85 2.95
N SER A 17 43.62 5.16 3.24
CA SER A 17 44.84 5.25 2.42
C SER A 17 45.86 4.19 2.85
N SER A 18 46.10 3.22 1.96
CA SER A 18 47.42 2.63 1.71
C SER A 18 47.32 1.67 0.53
N TYR A 19 47.79 2.10 -0.64
CA TYR A 19 48.76 1.38 -1.49
C TYR A 19 49.19 2.35 -2.61
N ALA A 20 50.49 2.62 -2.67
CA ALA A 20 51.16 3.50 -3.62
C ALA A 20 52.19 2.68 -4.44
N PRO A 21 53.04 3.26 -5.30
CA PRO A 21 52.89 3.24 -6.76
C PRO A 21 54.10 2.60 -7.48
N TYR A 22 53.98 2.30 -8.77
CA TYR A 22 55.14 2.18 -9.66
C TYR A 22 54.86 2.85 -11.01
N GLY A 23 55.76 3.75 -11.38
CA GLY A 23 55.81 4.50 -12.64
C GLY A 23 56.68 3.82 -13.71
N PRO A 24 57.03 4.52 -14.79
CA PRO A 24 56.97 4.02 -16.17
C PRO A 24 58.34 3.83 -16.85
N ASP A 25 58.41 2.92 -17.83
CA ASP A 25 59.37 2.85 -18.96
C ASP A 25 58.68 1.90 -19.98
N GLY A 26 58.40 2.20 -21.25
CA GLY A 26 59.21 2.85 -22.27
C GLY A 26 59.83 1.76 -23.14
N PHE A 27 59.22 1.36 -24.28
CA PHE A 27 59.93 0.86 -25.47
C PHE A 27 59.00 0.78 -26.70
N SER A 28 59.59 1.22 -27.81
CA SER A 28 59.03 1.60 -29.11
C SER A 28 58.95 0.48 -30.14
N GLU A 29 58.16 0.74 -31.19
CA GLU A 29 58.09 0.03 -32.47
C GLU A 29 59.44 -0.21 -33.15
N GLN A 30 59.61 -1.38 -33.78
CA GLN A 30 60.44 -1.60 -34.98
C GLN A 30 60.08 -2.95 -35.63
N GLY A 31 59.90 -2.97 -36.96
CA GLY A 31 59.24 -4.05 -37.70
C GLY A 31 60.11 -4.98 -38.57
N ASP A 32 59.37 -5.90 -39.21
CA ASP A 32 59.59 -6.62 -40.50
C ASP A 32 60.62 -7.79 -40.61
N PRO A 33 60.53 -8.72 -41.62
CA PRO A 33 59.44 -9.66 -41.93
C PRO A 33 59.92 -11.11 -42.31
N LEU A 34 58.96 -12.02 -42.62
CA LEU A 34 59.09 -13.34 -43.32
C LEU A 34 59.88 -14.50 -42.66
N GLN A 35 59.21 -15.64 -42.43
CA GLN A 35 59.57 -17.00 -42.93
C GLN A 35 58.81 -18.12 -42.18
N GLY A 36 58.34 -19.13 -42.94
CA GLY A 36 58.25 -20.52 -42.43
C GLY A 36 56.85 -21.13 -42.26
N VAL A 37 56.24 -21.55 -43.36
CA VAL A 37 55.18 -22.58 -43.38
C VAL A 37 55.82 -23.97 -43.14
N PRO A 38 55.15 -24.87 -42.40
CA PRO A 38 55.23 -26.29 -42.72
C PRO A 38 53.87 -26.85 -43.16
N GLN A 39 53.90 -27.45 -44.35
CA GLN A 39 52.84 -28.30 -44.91
C GLN A 39 52.71 -29.61 -44.13
N GLY A 40 51.50 -30.18 -44.09
CA GLY A 40 51.32 -31.62 -43.86
C GLY A 40 50.02 -32.02 -43.19
N PHE A 41 48.91 -32.07 -43.94
CA PHE A 41 47.80 -32.99 -43.63
C PHE A 41 47.25 -33.59 -44.93
N PRO A 42 47.03 -34.91 -45.04
CA PRO A 42 46.66 -35.57 -46.30
C PRO A 42 45.23 -35.23 -46.73
N GLN A 43 45.07 -34.93 -48.02
CA GLN A 43 43.80 -34.91 -48.73
C GLN A 43 43.43 -36.35 -49.11
N ASP A 44 42.40 -36.91 -48.47
CA ASP A 44 41.63 -38.01 -49.02
C ASP A 44 40.24 -38.02 -48.37
N PHE A 45 39.22 -38.39 -49.16
CA PHE A 45 37.77 -38.43 -48.87
C PHE A 45 36.94 -37.19 -49.26
N THR A 46 36.95 -36.87 -50.55
CA THR A 46 35.74 -36.40 -51.25
C THR A 46 34.98 -37.59 -51.84
N GLN A 47 33.88 -38.02 -51.22
CA GLN A 47 32.81 -38.78 -51.89
C GLN A 47 31.42 -38.44 -51.33
N GLY A 48 30.61 -37.78 -52.16
CA GLY A 48 29.20 -38.08 -52.42
C GLY A 48 28.16 -37.98 -51.29
N TYR A 49 27.46 -36.85 -51.22
CA TYR A 49 26.06 -36.82 -50.75
C TYR A 49 25.14 -36.44 -51.93
N PRO A 50 24.10 -37.24 -52.25
CA PRO A 50 23.15 -36.89 -53.29
C PRO A 50 22.23 -35.73 -52.86
N GLN A 51 22.04 -34.76 -53.76
CA GLN A 51 21.03 -33.70 -53.63
C GLN A 51 19.63 -34.32 -53.59
N GLY A 52 18.96 -34.23 -52.44
CA GLY A 52 17.53 -34.46 -52.28
C GLY A 52 16.83 -33.15 -51.90
N SER A 53 15.77 -32.81 -52.62
CA SER A 53 14.92 -31.63 -52.41
C SER A 53 14.38 -31.51 -50.98
N PRO A 54 14.20 -30.31 -50.40
CA PRO A 54 13.61 -30.17 -49.08
C PRO A 54 12.10 -30.49 -49.10
N PRO A 55 11.55 -31.13 -48.05
CA PRO A 55 10.11 -31.37 -47.94
C PRO A 55 9.34 -30.07 -47.62
N PRO A 56 8.00 -30.03 -47.81
CA PRO A 56 7.20 -28.85 -47.53
C PRO A 56 7.20 -28.54 -46.03
N VAL A 57 7.36 -27.26 -45.68
CA VAL A 57 7.19 -26.76 -44.32
C VAL A 57 5.70 -26.67 -44.03
N ASP A 58 5.16 -27.57 -43.21
CA ASP A 58 3.84 -27.39 -42.61
C ASP A 58 3.90 -26.25 -41.59
N THR A 59 3.21 -25.15 -41.86
CA THR A 59 2.97 -24.08 -40.89
C THR A 59 2.03 -24.58 -39.78
N PRO A 60 2.39 -24.47 -38.49
CA PRO A 60 1.47 -24.84 -37.42
C PRO A 60 0.37 -23.77 -37.26
N PRO A 61 -0.85 -24.16 -36.84
CA PRO A 61 -1.96 -23.22 -36.69
C PRO A 61 -1.74 -22.31 -35.48
N SER A 62 -1.94 -21.01 -35.69
CA SER A 62 -1.95 -19.97 -34.66
C SER A 62 -3.21 -20.09 -33.79
N GLY A 63 -3.04 -20.55 -32.55
CA GLY A 63 -4.05 -20.53 -31.49
C GLY A 63 -3.41 -20.26 -30.11
N PRO A 64 -4.10 -19.58 -29.17
CA PRO A 64 -3.47 -19.01 -27.99
C PRO A 64 -3.43 -20.04 -26.85
N LEU A 65 -2.39 -20.87 -26.81
CA LEU A 65 -2.08 -21.69 -25.64
C LEU A 65 -0.68 -21.35 -25.15
N ARG A 66 -0.67 -20.77 -23.94
CA ARG A 66 0.48 -20.31 -23.16
C ARG A 66 1.62 -21.33 -23.17
N HIS A 67 2.76 -20.95 -23.74
CA HIS A 67 4.00 -21.72 -23.62
C HIS A 67 4.60 -21.46 -22.23
N THR A 68 4.20 -22.22 -21.22
CA THR A 68 5.09 -22.42 -20.06
C THR A 68 6.20 -23.33 -20.56
N THR A 69 7.35 -22.75 -20.90
CA THR A 69 8.49 -23.52 -21.41
C THR A 69 8.88 -24.58 -20.38
N LEU A 70 9.26 -25.77 -20.84
CA LEU A 70 9.66 -26.91 -19.97
C LEU A 70 10.73 -26.48 -18.95
N GLN A 71 11.60 -25.54 -19.33
CA GLN A 71 12.58 -24.88 -18.46
C GLN A 71 11.97 -24.11 -17.29
N GLN A 72 10.83 -23.43 -17.50
CA GLN A 72 10.09 -22.74 -16.44
C GLN A 72 9.40 -23.73 -15.51
N MET A 73 8.84 -24.84 -16.03
CA MET A 73 8.28 -25.89 -15.18
C MET A 73 9.35 -26.59 -14.34
N VAL A 74 10.51 -26.90 -14.92
CA VAL A 74 11.64 -27.51 -14.19
C VAL A 74 12.22 -26.52 -13.17
N GLY A 75 12.36 -25.24 -13.52
CA GLY A 75 12.78 -24.19 -12.60
C GLY A 75 11.80 -23.98 -11.44
N GLN A 76 10.49 -24.00 -11.71
CA GLN A 76 9.46 -23.93 -10.68
C GLN A 76 9.40 -25.18 -9.81
N ALA A 77 9.56 -26.38 -10.39
CA ALA A 77 9.61 -27.64 -9.64
C ALA A 77 10.83 -27.70 -8.73
N ASN A 78 12.00 -27.26 -9.20
CA ASN A 78 13.22 -27.21 -8.42
C ASN A 78 13.09 -26.21 -7.27
N ARG A 79 12.55 -25.01 -7.52
CA ARG A 79 12.24 -24.01 -6.47
C ARG A 79 11.27 -24.57 -5.42
N ARG A 80 10.19 -25.26 -5.84
CA ARG A 80 9.26 -25.89 -4.90
C ARG A 80 9.93 -26.98 -4.06
N GLN A 81 10.79 -27.80 -4.65
CA GLN A 81 11.56 -28.81 -3.90
C GLN A 81 12.55 -28.19 -2.90
N PHE A 82 13.26 -27.12 -3.28
CA PHE A 82 14.13 -26.38 -2.36
C PHE A 82 13.35 -25.65 -1.26
N GLU A 83 12.20 -25.08 -1.58
CA GLU A 83 11.31 -24.44 -0.60
C GLU A 83 10.70 -25.46 0.37
N GLU A 84 10.28 -26.63 -0.10
CA GLU A 84 9.76 -27.70 0.75
C GLU A 84 10.85 -28.32 1.63
N GLY A 85 12.05 -28.57 1.07
CA GLY A 85 13.20 -29.05 1.82
C GLY A 85 13.67 -28.04 2.87
N GLY A 86 13.71 -26.76 2.52
CA GLY A 86 14.02 -25.64 3.41
C GLY A 86 12.99 -25.45 4.52
N ARG A 87 11.69 -25.56 4.21
CA ARG A 87 10.60 -25.53 5.20
C ARG A 87 10.70 -26.71 6.16
N LYS A 88 10.94 -27.93 5.68
CA LYS A 88 11.12 -29.13 6.53
C LYS A 88 12.35 -29.00 7.44
N ARG A 89 13.49 -28.53 6.93
CA ARG A 89 14.71 -28.27 7.73
C ARG A 89 14.50 -27.16 8.78
N ARG A 90 13.87 -26.04 8.41
CA ARG A 90 13.53 -24.95 9.35
C ARG A 90 12.56 -25.40 10.43
N LYS A 91 11.54 -26.20 10.08
CA LYS A 91 10.56 -26.75 11.04
C LYS A 91 11.23 -27.73 12.01
N LYS A 92 12.12 -28.61 11.51
CA LYS A 92 12.90 -29.55 12.33
C LYS A 92 13.86 -28.83 13.29
N GLY A 93 14.58 -27.80 12.83
CA GLY A 93 15.47 -27.00 13.69
C GLY A 93 14.72 -26.25 14.80
N ARG A 94 13.53 -25.70 14.49
CA ARG A 94 12.69 -25.03 15.48
C ARG A 94 12.18 -25.99 16.56
N VAL A 95 11.70 -27.17 16.17
CA VAL A 95 11.25 -28.22 17.11
C VAL A 95 12.38 -28.72 18.00
N ALA A 96 13.57 -28.96 17.43
CA ALA A 96 14.74 -29.38 18.22
C ALA A 96 15.17 -28.33 19.26
N SER A 97 15.13 -27.05 18.89
CA SER A 97 15.46 -25.96 19.83
C SER A 97 14.44 -25.82 20.98
N LEU A 98 13.16 -26.10 20.72
CA LEU A 98 12.11 -26.10 21.75
C LEU A 98 12.29 -27.24 22.74
N ILE A 99 12.56 -28.45 22.25
CA ILE A 99 12.78 -29.64 23.10
C ILE A 99 13.98 -29.42 24.03
N ASN A 100 15.09 -28.87 23.51
CA ASN A 100 16.27 -28.61 24.33
C ASN A 100 16.00 -27.59 25.45
N ARG A 101 15.24 -26.52 25.15
CA ARG A 101 14.86 -25.52 26.16
C ARG A 101 13.97 -26.10 27.26
N ILE A 102 12.99 -26.93 26.91
CA ILE A 102 12.11 -27.60 27.88
C ILE A 102 12.91 -28.56 28.76
N ALA A 103 13.87 -29.29 28.19
CA ALA A 103 14.74 -30.21 28.94
C ALA A 103 15.63 -29.46 29.95
N ILE A 104 16.25 -28.35 29.55
CA ILE A 104 17.06 -27.51 30.45
C ILE A 104 16.21 -26.93 31.59
N LEU A 105 14.99 -26.46 31.28
CA LEU A 105 14.07 -25.93 32.28
C LEU A 105 13.61 -27.01 33.27
N GLY A 106 13.29 -28.21 32.77
CA GLY A 106 12.91 -29.35 33.60
C GLY A 106 14.04 -29.77 34.54
N LEU A 107 15.27 -29.84 34.05
CA LEU A 107 16.46 -30.13 34.85
C LEU A 107 16.68 -29.08 35.95
N LEU A 108 16.53 -27.79 35.60
CA LEU A 108 16.63 -26.69 36.57
C LEU A 108 15.56 -26.82 37.67
N CYS A 109 14.31 -27.15 37.33
CA CYS A 109 13.24 -27.35 38.30
C CYS A 109 13.54 -28.51 39.25
N VAL A 110 14.08 -29.62 38.75
CA VAL A 110 14.46 -30.79 39.57
C VAL A 110 15.61 -30.45 40.52
N LEU A 111 16.62 -29.70 40.05
CA LEU A 111 17.74 -29.25 40.89
C LEU A 111 17.27 -28.31 42.01
N LEU A 112 16.38 -27.37 41.70
CA LEU A 112 15.79 -26.46 42.69
C LEU A 112 14.92 -27.20 43.71
N ALA A 113 14.18 -28.23 43.27
CA ALA A 113 13.39 -29.08 44.16
C ALA A 113 14.29 -29.85 45.13
N LEU A 114 15.34 -30.49 44.61
CA LEU A 114 16.28 -31.27 45.40
C LEU A 114 17.04 -30.38 46.40
N GLY A 115 17.54 -29.23 45.96
CA GLY A 115 18.20 -28.25 46.83
C GLY A 115 17.28 -27.70 47.91
N GLY A 116 16.01 -27.48 47.61
CA GLY A 116 15.00 -27.04 48.58
C GLY A 116 14.74 -28.07 49.68
N ILE A 117 14.60 -29.34 49.29
CA ILE A 117 14.36 -30.47 50.21
C ILE A 117 15.57 -30.68 51.13
N LEU A 118 16.79 -30.65 50.58
CA LEU A 118 18.03 -30.86 51.35
C LEU A 118 18.27 -29.77 52.41
N ASN A 119 17.84 -28.53 52.14
CA ASN A 119 17.95 -27.41 53.07
C ASN A 119 16.75 -27.28 54.03
N GLY A 120 15.77 -28.19 53.96
CA GLY A 120 14.62 -28.20 54.87
C GLY A 120 13.60 -27.07 54.64
N TYR A 121 13.55 -26.48 53.44
CA TYR A 121 12.55 -25.47 53.12
C TYR A 121 11.14 -26.08 53.05
N PRO A 122 10.09 -25.33 53.44
CA PRO A 122 8.72 -25.83 53.35
C PRO A 122 8.32 -26.12 51.89
N ASN A 123 7.63 -27.24 51.66
CA ASN A 123 7.25 -27.71 50.31
C ASN A 123 6.55 -26.64 49.45
N ARG A 124 5.80 -25.73 50.08
CA ARG A 124 5.12 -24.61 49.39
C ARG A 124 6.11 -23.65 48.72
N VAL A 125 7.26 -23.41 49.34
CA VAL A 125 8.34 -22.55 48.78
C VAL A 125 8.94 -23.18 47.54
N ILE A 126 9.18 -24.48 47.60
CA ILE A 126 9.74 -25.26 46.50
C ILE A 126 8.77 -25.26 45.31
N THR A 127 7.49 -25.56 45.56
CA THR A 127 6.44 -25.52 44.53
C THR A 127 6.31 -24.12 43.92
N GLY A 128 6.36 -23.07 44.74
CA GLY A 128 6.29 -21.69 44.28
C GLY A 128 7.45 -21.30 43.34
N ILE A 129 8.68 -21.69 43.69
CA ILE A 129 9.87 -21.45 42.87
C ILE A 129 9.77 -22.19 41.53
N ILE A 130 9.32 -23.45 41.52
CA ILE A 130 9.15 -24.22 40.28
C ILE A 130 8.13 -23.55 39.35
N ILE A 131 6.98 -23.14 39.90
CA ILE A 131 5.92 -22.46 39.13
C ILE A 131 6.41 -21.11 38.58
N LEU A 132 7.18 -20.34 39.36
CA LEU A 132 7.82 -19.10 38.91
C LEU A 132 8.69 -19.35 37.67
N PHE A 133 9.63 -20.30 37.74
CA PHE A 133 10.55 -20.55 36.64
C PHE A 133 9.85 -21.09 35.39
N LEU A 134 8.81 -21.90 35.56
CA LEU A 134 7.94 -22.35 34.46
C LEU A 134 7.23 -21.16 33.79
N GLY A 135 6.64 -20.25 34.58
CA GLY A 135 5.96 -19.07 34.08
C GLY A 135 6.89 -18.11 33.33
N VAL A 136 8.06 -17.81 33.91
CA VAL A 136 9.08 -16.93 33.31
C VAL A 136 9.60 -17.53 32.01
N SER A 137 9.90 -18.83 31.99
CA SER A 137 10.38 -19.48 30.77
C SER A 137 9.30 -19.53 29.69
N ALA A 138 8.03 -19.79 30.04
CA ALA A 138 6.93 -19.76 29.08
C ALA A 138 6.79 -18.36 28.46
N SER A 139 6.79 -17.31 29.30
CA SER A 139 6.73 -15.92 28.85
C SER A 139 7.90 -15.57 27.91
N TRP A 140 9.12 -15.94 28.28
CA TRP A 140 10.33 -15.66 27.48
C TRP A 140 10.39 -16.42 26.15
N THR A 141 9.85 -17.64 26.08
CA THR A 141 9.80 -18.39 24.82
C THR A 141 8.83 -17.78 23.81
N GLN A 142 7.84 -17.03 24.28
CA GLN A 142 6.80 -16.45 23.44
C GLN A 142 7.12 -15.03 22.99
N THR A 143 7.92 -14.26 23.74
CA THR A 143 8.39 -12.93 23.30
C THR A 143 9.18 -13.00 21.98
N GLN A 144 9.93 -14.08 21.74
CA GLN A 144 10.61 -14.33 20.45
C GLN A 144 9.64 -14.57 19.28
N ALA A 145 8.40 -14.99 19.55
CA ALA A 145 7.36 -15.16 18.54
C ALA A 145 6.55 -13.88 18.30
N LEU A 146 6.73 -12.86 19.15
CA LEU A 146 6.09 -11.55 19.11
C LEU A 146 6.98 -10.46 18.47
N THR A 147 8.26 -10.72 18.26
CA THR A 147 9.20 -9.80 17.56
C THR A 147 9.02 -9.79 16.04
N GLY A 148 7.88 -10.28 15.53
CA GLY A 148 7.44 -10.08 14.15
C GLY A 148 6.59 -8.81 14.05
N SER A 149 6.45 -8.26 12.84
CA SER A 149 5.74 -7.02 12.48
C SER A 149 4.26 -6.89 12.94
N ASP A 150 3.71 -7.91 13.59
CA ASP A 150 2.27 -8.14 13.74
C ASP A 150 1.66 -7.47 14.99
N GLY A 151 2.44 -6.67 15.73
CA GLY A 151 1.98 -6.02 16.98
C GLY A 151 0.89 -4.96 16.78
N LEU A 152 0.76 -4.41 15.57
CA LEU A 152 -0.26 -3.43 15.22
C LEU A 152 -1.62 -4.07 14.93
N ASP A 153 -1.63 -5.31 14.45
CA ASP A 153 -2.87 -6.04 14.14
C ASP A 153 -3.63 -6.43 15.41
N PHE A 154 -2.93 -6.62 16.54
CA PHE A 154 -3.54 -6.99 17.82
C PHE A 154 -4.54 -5.95 18.35
N VAL A 155 -4.19 -4.66 18.29
CA VAL A 155 -5.07 -3.59 18.79
C VAL A 155 -6.31 -3.47 17.89
N ASN A 156 -6.14 -3.68 16.59
CA ASN A 156 -7.25 -3.69 15.63
C ASN A 156 -8.12 -4.96 15.74
N ASP A 157 -7.54 -6.13 15.97
CA ASP A 157 -8.25 -7.39 16.20
C ASP A 157 -9.06 -7.34 17.50
N ILE A 158 -8.54 -6.70 18.56
CA ILE A 158 -9.29 -6.46 19.81
C ILE A 158 -10.47 -5.54 19.56
N LYS A 159 -10.26 -4.43 18.84
CA LYS A 159 -11.34 -3.49 18.49
C LYS A 159 -12.43 -4.14 17.62
N GLN A 160 -12.06 -5.10 16.78
CA GLN A 160 -12.98 -5.82 15.89
C GLN A 160 -13.54 -7.13 16.49
N GLY A 161 -13.22 -7.46 17.74
CA GLY A 161 -13.71 -8.68 18.40
C GLY A 161 -13.17 -9.99 17.81
N ARG A 162 -12.16 -9.93 16.95
CA ARG A 162 -11.54 -11.08 16.28
C ARG A 162 -10.37 -11.61 17.10
N PHE A 163 -10.65 -12.09 18.31
CA PHE A 163 -9.62 -12.58 19.23
C PHE A 163 -8.94 -13.90 18.76
N THR A 164 -9.51 -14.56 17.75
CA THR A 164 -9.08 -15.88 17.25
C THR A 164 -7.92 -15.82 16.23
N GLY A 165 -7.26 -14.67 16.08
CA GLY A 165 -6.03 -14.56 15.30
C GLY A 165 -4.86 -15.30 15.97
N SER A 166 -3.98 -15.91 15.16
CA SER A 166 -2.80 -16.66 15.68
C SER A 166 -1.83 -15.80 16.51
N THR A 167 -1.95 -14.48 16.39
CA THR A 167 -1.18 -13.46 17.09
C THR A 167 -1.78 -13.13 18.47
N GLY A 168 -3.11 -12.97 18.56
CA GLY A 168 -3.83 -12.75 19.83
C GLY A 168 -3.64 -13.90 20.83
N PHE A 169 -3.64 -15.14 20.32
CA PHE A 169 -3.34 -16.32 21.13
C PHE A 169 -1.92 -16.29 21.74
N ARG A 170 -0.93 -15.72 21.05
CA ARG A 170 0.45 -15.61 21.57
C ARG A 170 0.56 -14.57 22.68
N TYR A 171 -0.11 -13.43 22.56
CA TYR A 171 -0.16 -12.43 23.62
C TYR A 171 -0.90 -12.96 24.85
N LEU A 172 -2.02 -13.68 24.65
CA LEU A 172 -2.74 -14.36 25.73
C LEU A 172 -1.82 -15.34 26.47
N LEU A 173 -1.07 -16.14 25.74
CA LEU A 173 -0.12 -17.09 26.30
C LEU A 173 0.99 -16.40 27.12
N VAL A 174 1.48 -15.23 26.69
CA VAL A 174 2.51 -14.47 27.42
C VAL A 174 1.93 -13.92 28.71
N ALA A 175 0.71 -13.38 28.65
CA ALA A 175 -0.03 -12.92 29.82
C ALA A 175 -0.29 -14.07 30.81
N ILE A 176 -0.63 -15.26 30.31
CA ILE A 176 -0.75 -16.48 31.12
C ILE A 176 0.59 -16.84 31.78
N GLY A 177 1.71 -16.79 31.05
CA GLY A 177 3.05 -17.05 31.62
C GLY A 177 3.44 -16.08 32.74
N ILE A 178 3.14 -14.79 32.55
CA ILE A 178 3.33 -13.76 33.58
C ILE A 178 2.43 -14.05 34.80
N ALA A 179 1.15 -14.35 34.58
CA ALA A 179 0.21 -14.67 35.66
C ALA A 179 0.64 -15.91 36.47
N ILE A 180 1.10 -16.97 35.79
CA ILE A 180 1.65 -18.18 36.42
C ILE A 180 2.87 -17.82 37.29
N SER A 181 3.73 -16.91 36.80
CA SER A 181 4.91 -16.47 37.55
C SER A 181 4.51 -15.80 38.87
N PHE A 182 3.51 -14.90 38.83
CA PHE A 182 2.97 -14.25 40.04
C PHE A 182 2.33 -15.26 41.01
N ILE A 183 1.61 -16.25 40.48
CA ILE A 183 1.03 -17.34 41.30
C ILE A 183 2.13 -18.15 41.99
N GLY A 184 3.24 -18.43 41.30
CA GLY A 184 4.39 -19.13 41.89
C GLY A 184 5.00 -18.36 43.06
N VAL A 185 5.26 -17.05 42.89
CA VAL A 185 5.74 -16.18 43.97
C VAL A 185 4.78 -16.16 45.15
N PHE A 186 3.48 -16.05 44.88
CA PHE A 186 2.44 -16.00 45.91
C PHE A 186 2.36 -17.29 46.72
N ILE A 187 2.38 -18.46 46.07
CA ILE A 187 2.37 -19.77 46.74
C ILE A 187 3.62 -19.93 47.61
N GLY A 188 4.79 -19.54 47.10
CA GLY A 188 6.03 -19.61 47.85
C GLY A 188 6.00 -18.70 49.09
N PHE A 189 5.59 -17.45 48.92
CA PHE A 189 5.52 -16.47 50.00
C PHE A 189 4.44 -16.83 51.05
N SER A 190 3.33 -17.45 50.64
CA SER A 190 2.26 -17.89 51.54
C SER A 190 2.73 -18.87 52.63
N ALA A 191 3.87 -19.55 52.43
CA ALA A 191 4.42 -20.51 53.39
C ALA A 191 4.80 -19.86 54.73
N TRP A 192 5.10 -18.57 54.75
CA TRP A 192 5.53 -17.82 55.94
C TRP A 192 4.43 -16.94 56.54
N LEU A 193 3.23 -16.93 55.97
CA LEU A 193 2.11 -16.07 56.39
C LEU A 193 0.92 -16.89 56.87
N THR A 194 0.25 -16.40 57.91
CA THR A 194 -1.07 -16.89 58.31
C THR A 194 -2.15 -16.44 57.31
N PRO A 195 -3.25 -17.19 57.13
CA PRO A 195 -4.30 -16.85 56.14
C PRO A 195 -4.87 -15.44 56.29
N SER A 196 -5.00 -14.95 57.52
CA SER A 196 -5.46 -13.58 57.80
C SER A 196 -4.47 -12.50 57.33
N ARG A 197 -3.17 -12.71 57.54
CA ARG A 197 -2.12 -11.79 57.06
C ARG A 197 -2.02 -11.80 55.54
N LEU A 198 -2.28 -12.95 54.92
CA LEU A 198 -2.31 -13.10 53.47
C LEU A 198 -3.47 -12.32 52.83
N ALA A 199 -4.67 -12.37 53.43
CA ALA A 199 -5.82 -11.56 52.95
C ALA A 199 -5.54 -10.05 53.01
N ILE A 200 -4.95 -9.57 54.12
CA ILE A 200 -4.56 -8.17 54.28
C ILE A 200 -3.48 -7.78 53.24
N GLY A 201 -2.50 -8.65 53.02
CA GLY A 201 -1.44 -8.43 52.03
C GLY A 201 -1.96 -8.33 50.59
N ILE A 202 -2.94 -9.16 50.22
CA ILE A 202 -3.59 -9.09 48.89
C ILE A 202 -4.35 -7.77 48.75
N ALA A 203 -5.15 -7.39 49.75
CA ALA A 203 -5.89 -6.13 49.72
C ALA A 203 -4.95 -4.92 49.59
N ALA A 204 -3.88 -4.89 50.38
CA ALA A 204 -2.86 -3.84 50.30
C ALA A 204 -2.14 -3.83 48.93
N GLY A 205 -1.81 -5.01 48.38
CA GLY A 205 -1.19 -5.14 47.07
C GLY A 205 -2.09 -4.67 45.93
N LEU A 206 -3.38 -5.00 45.96
CA LEU A 206 -4.35 -4.53 44.97
C LEU A 206 -4.52 -3.01 45.03
N ILE A 207 -4.59 -2.44 46.23
CA ILE A 207 -4.62 -0.98 46.41
C ILE A 207 -3.36 -0.35 45.83
N LEU A 208 -2.18 -0.89 46.13
CA LEU A 208 -0.91 -0.39 45.60
C LEU A 208 -0.85 -0.44 44.07
N ILE A 209 -1.24 -1.56 43.46
CA ILE A 209 -1.27 -1.73 42.00
C ILE A 209 -2.25 -0.73 41.37
N THR A 210 -3.43 -0.55 41.98
CA THR A 210 -4.44 0.40 41.49
C THR A 210 -3.90 1.83 41.51
N VAL A 211 -3.26 2.23 42.62
CA VAL A 211 -2.63 3.55 42.75
C VAL A 211 -1.49 3.72 41.73
N LEU A 212 -0.64 2.71 41.56
CA LEU A 212 0.46 2.75 40.58
C LEU A 212 -0.06 2.85 39.15
N ALA A 213 -1.12 2.11 38.81
CA ALA A 213 -1.75 2.16 37.50
C ALA A 213 -2.31 3.56 37.20
N ILE A 214 -2.97 4.20 38.19
CA ILE A 214 -3.47 5.57 38.06
C ILE A 214 -2.33 6.57 37.83
N ILE A 215 -1.19 6.39 38.50
CA ILE A 215 -0.01 7.26 38.36
C ILE A 215 0.67 7.07 36.99
N VAL A 216 0.81 5.82 36.54
CA VAL A 216 1.54 5.48 35.31
C VAL A 216 0.69 5.69 34.06
N ALA A 217 -0.62 5.50 34.14
CA ALA A 217 -1.53 5.54 32.98
C ALA A 217 -1.40 6.82 32.13
N PRO A 218 -1.39 8.05 32.69
CA PRO A 218 -1.29 9.27 31.89
C PRO A 218 -0.02 9.33 31.04
N TRP A 219 1.13 8.94 31.62
CA TRP A 219 2.41 8.90 30.93
C TRP A 219 2.45 7.81 29.85
N TRP A 220 1.90 6.63 30.17
CA TRP A 220 1.87 5.49 29.26
C TRP A 220 1.00 5.76 28.02
N ILE A 221 -0.14 6.42 28.21
CA ILE A 221 -1.03 6.86 27.13
C ILE A 221 -0.31 7.88 26.23
N GLY A 222 0.43 8.83 26.83
CA GLY A 222 1.27 9.79 26.10
C GLY A 222 2.32 9.08 25.23
N LEU A 223 3.06 8.14 25.80
CA LEU A 223 4.12 7.40 25.12
C LEU A 223 3.61 6.64 23.87
N ILE A 224 2.45 5.99 23.97
CA ILE A 224 1.85 5.31 22.81
C ILE A 224 1.43 6.33 21.73
N SER A 225 0.90 7.47 22.14
CA SER A 225 0.48 8.51 21.20
C SER A 225 1.67 9.16 20.47
N ASP A 226 2.82 9.30 21.15
CA ASP A 226 4.03 9.91 20.59
C ASP A 226 4.73 8.98 19.59
N LEU A 227 4.69 7.66 19.81
CA LEU A 227 5.13 6.67 18.82
C LEU A 227 4.31 6.71 17.52
N GLY A 228 3.07 7.21 17.57
CA GLY A 228 2.26 7.47 16.38
C GLY A 228 2.75 8.68 15.58
N LYS A 229 3.29 9.70 16.25
CA LYS A 229 3.77 10.95 15.64
C LYS A 229 5.12 10.77 14.96
N GLU A 230 6.03 10.01 15.58
CA GLU A 230 7.35 9.73 14.99
C GLU A 230 7.25 8.96 13.65
N ARG A 231 6.22 8.11 13.50
CA ARG A 231 5.99 7.40 12.23
C ARG A 231 5.49 8.30 11.11
N ALA A 232 4.74 9.36 11.44
CA ALA A 232 4.35 10.36 10.46
C ALA A 232 5.59 11.12 9.95
N TRP A 233 6.55 11.41 10.83
CA TRP A 233 7.81 12.04 10.45
C TRP A 233 8.72 11.10 9.65
N ALA A 234 8.82 9.82 10.03
CA ALA A 234 9.60 8.84 9.28
C ALA A 234 9.06 8.60 7.85
N ALA A 235 7.73 8.58 7.68
CA ALA A 235 7.10 8.47 6.36
C ALA A 235 7.40 9.69 5.46
N GLN A 236 7.63 10.86 6.05
CA GLN A 236 7.91 12.09 5.33
C GLN A 236 9.39 12.20 4.89
N GLU A 237 10.31 11.60 5.66
CA GLU A 237 11.72 11.50 5.29
C GLU A 237 11.95 10.58 4.09
N GLU A 238 11.18 9.49 3.99
CA GLU A 238 11.24 8.54 2.86
C GLU A 238 10.72 9.20 1.56
N LEU A 239 9.67 10.02 1.67
CA LEU A 239 9.12 10.79 0.54
C LEU A 239 10.11 11.82 -0.02
N ARG A 240 10.96 12.41 0.85
CA ARG A 240 11.93 13.43 0.43
C ARG A 240 13.07 12.86 -0.42
N ALA A 241 13.50 11.63 -0.12
CA ALA A 241 14.55 10.95 -0.87
C ALA A 241 14.07 10.55 -2.28
N ASP A 242 12.81 10.13 -2.41
CA ASP A 242 12.23 9.68 -3.68
C ASP A 242 11.96 10.85 -4.64
N ILE A 243 11.44 11.98 -4.11
CA ILE A 243 11.22 13.22 -4.88
C ILE A 243 12.50 13.68 -5.58
N THR A 244 13.64 13.66 -4.89
CA THR A 244 14.90 14.17 -5.43
C THR A 244 15.41 13.32 -6.59
N THR A 245 15.21 12.00 -6.51
CA THR A 245 15.61 11.06 -7.57
C THR A 245 14.71 11.23 -8.79
N HIS A 246 13.39 11.27 -8.58
CA HIS A 246 12.43 11.37 -9.67
C HIS A 246 12.46 12.73 -10.40
N LEU A 247 12.76 13.83 -9.68
CA LEU A 247 12.96 15.16 -10.27
C LEU A 247 14.22 15.23 -11.13
N HIS A 248 15.30 14.56 -10.71
CA HIS A 248 16.55 14.60 -11.45
C HIS A 248 16.42 13.90 -12.81
N ASP A 249 15.71 12.77 -12.86
CA ASP A 249 15.50 12.01 -14.09
C ASP A 249 14.56 12.72 -15.08
N SER A 250 13.45 13.32 -14.60
CA SER A 250 12.49 14.02 -15.47
C SER A 250 13.09 15.29 -16.08
N VAL A 251 13.89 16.05 -15.31
CA VAL A 251 14.54 17.26 -15.80
C VAL A 251 15.63 16.95 -16.81
N LEU A 252 16.48 15.95 -16.54
CA LEU A 252 17.51 15.53 -17.49
C LEU A 252 16.89 15.04 -18.80
N GLN A 253 15.83 14.22 -18.71
CA GLN A 253 15.11 13.71 -19.88
C GLN A 253 14.50 14.84 -20.71
N THR A 254 13.92 15.86 -20.06
CA THR A 254 13.34 17.02 -20.74
C THR A 254 14.42 17.85 -21.43
N LEU A 255 15.55 18.12 -20.76
CA LEU A 255 16.70 18.82 -21.34
C LEU A 255 17.24 18.11 -22.57
N THR A 256 17.35 16.78 -22.55
CA THR A 256 17.77 16.00 -23.73
C THR A 256 16.77 16.08 -24.87
N LEU A 257 15.46 16.03 -24.61
CA LEU A 257 14.45 16.15 -25.67
C LEU A 257 14.41 17.57 -26.28
N ILE A 258 14.60 18.61 -25.47
CA ILE A 258 14.74 19.99 -25.96
C ILE A 258 16.00 20.14 -26.82
N GLN A 259 17.11 19.51 -26.43
CA GLN A 259 18.34 19.51 -27.23
C GLN A 259 18.18 18.77 -28.56
N LEU A 260 17.45 17.65 -28.57
CA LEU A 260 17.19 16.85 -29.77
C LEU A 260 16.25 17.56 -30.75
N ASN A 261 15.29 18.33 -30.23
CA ASN A 261 14.29 19.07 -31.03
C ASN A 261 14.61 20.56 -31.15
N ALA A 262 15.84 20.99 -30.85
CA ALA A 262 16.25 22.40 -30.76
C ALA A 262 16.04 23.23 -32.05
N ASN A 263 15.89 22.57 -33.21
CA ASN A 263 15.66 23.23 -34.49
C ASN A 263 14.17 23.50 -34.79
N ASP A 264 13.24 23.01 -33.96
CA ASP A 264 11.80 23.27 -34.09
C ASP A 264 11.27 24.08 -32.89
N PRO A 265 11.06 25.40 -33.04
CA PRO A 265 10.57 26.27 -31.97
C PRO A 265 9.15 25.94 -31.49
N GLN A 266 8.29 25.39 -32.36
CA GLN A 266 6.91 25.08 -31.99
C GLN A 266 6.83 23.77 -31.21
N GLU A 267 7.61 22.78 -31.60
CA GLU A 267 7.67 21.49 -30.92
C GLU A 267 8.32 21.60 -29.52
N VAL A 268 9.37 22.41 -29.38
CA VAL A 268 9.99 22.72 -28.07
C VAL A 268 9.00 23.41 -27.14
N SER A 269 8.21 24.37 -27.64
CA SER A 269 7.19 25.04 -26.81
C SER A 269 6.03 24.13 -26.43
N ALA A 270 5.69 23.14 -27.27
CA ALA A 270 4.66 22.16 -26.95
C ALA A 270 5.14 21.17 -25.88
N LEU A 271 6.36 20.64 -26.04
CA LEU A 271 6.99 19.72 -25.10
C LEU A 271 7.25 20.37 -23.73
N SER A 272 7.69 21.63 -23.69
CA SER A 272 7.92 22.33 -22.43
C SER A 272 6.62 22.55 -21.65
N ARG A 273 5.50 22.82 -22.35
CA ARG A 273 4.19 23.02 -21.73
C ARG A 273 3.57 21.71 -21.24
N SER A 274 3.77 20.60 -21.94
CA SER A 274 3.32 19.29 -21.46
C SER A 274 4.08 18.86 -20.22
N GLN A 275 5.41 19.02 -20.20
CA GLN A 275 6.24 18.73 -19.02
C GLN A 275 5.92 19.64 -17.83
N GLU A 276 5.63 20.92 -18.06
CA GLU A 276 5.16 21.83 -16.99
C GLU A 276 3.82 21.38 -16.41
N ARG A 277 2.89 20.93 -17.27
CA ARG A 277 1.57 20.46 -16.84
C ARG A 277 1.71 19.18 -16.01
N ASP A 278 2.50 18.22 -16.47
CA ASP A 278 2.77 16.96 -15.76
C ASP A 278 3.46 17.22 -14.40
N LEU A 279 4.41 18.16 -14.35
CA LEU A 279 5.08 18.56 -13.11
C LEU A 279 4.13 19.29 -12.14
N ARG A 280 3.26 20.18 -12.64
CA ARG A 280 2.26 20.88 -11.81
C ARG A 280 1.19 19.93 -11.29
N GLU A 281 0.75 18.98 -12.11
CA GLU A 281 -0.18 17.93 -11.71
C GLU A 281 0.44 17.00 -10.66
N TRP A 282 1.72 16.70 -10.77
CA TRP A 282 2.43 15.91 -9.76
C TRP A 282 2.71 16.69 -8.46
N LEU A 283 3.14 17.96 -8.54
CA LEU A 283 3.45 18.81 -7.38
C LEU A 283 2.21 19.31 -6.63
N TYR A 284 1.07 19.49 -7.31
CA TYR A 284 -0.14 20.11 -6.75
C TYR A 284 -1.43 19.30 -6.94
N GLY A 285 -1.42 18.26 -7.78
CA GLY A 285 -2.54 17.35 -8.01
C GLY A 285 -2.47 16.14 -7.08
N ASP A 286 -2.35 14.92 -7.60
CA ASP A 286 -2.72 13.69 -6.86
C ASP A 286 -1.66 13.12 -5.90
N GLY A 287 -0.42 13.61 -5.98
CA GLY A 287 0.73 13.09 -5.23
C GLY A 287 0.69 13.36 -3.72
N LEU A 288 0.12 14.48 -3.27
CA LEU A 288 -0.02 14.82 -1.85
C LEU A 288 -1.29 14.21 -1.22
N ASN A 289 -2.27 13.86 -2.05
CA ASN A 289 -3.55 13.26 -1.67
C ASN A 289 -3.37 11.79 -1.30
N SER A 290 -2.47 11.14 -2.04
CA SER A 290 -2.21 9.69 -1.96
C SER A 290 -1.39 9.29 -0.73
N SER A 291 -0.63 10.22 -0.14
CA SER A 291 0.24 9.97 1.01
C SER A 291 -0.40 10.25 2.38
N VAL A 292 -1.67 10.64 2.44
CA VAL A 292 -2.41 10.76 3.71
C VAL A 292 -3.27 9.51 3.90
N PRO A 293 -2.91 8.58 4.80
CA PRO A 293 -3.77 7.46 5.11
C PRO A 293 -5.07 8.02 5.70
N ALA A 294 -6.19 7.65 5.11
CA ALA A 294 -7.50 7.91 5.70
C ALA A 294 -7.52 7.38 7.14
N SER A 295 -7.59 8.29 8.11
CA SER A 295 -7.72 7.99 9.53
C SER A 295 -8.95 7.09 9.76
N PRO A 296 -8.80 5.92 10.40
CA PRO A 296 -9.94 5.09 10.77
C PRO A 296 -10.47 5.56 12.13
N GLY A 297 -11.69 6.09 12.15
CA GLY A 297 -12.50 6.12 13.37
C GLY A 297 -13.45 7.31 13.52
N ALA A 298 -14.72 7.06 13.21
CA ALA A 298 -15.87 7.48 14.02
C ALA A 298 -17.14 6.82 13.47
N ASP A 299 -17.41 5.58 13.88
CA ASP A 299 -18.75 4.98 13.79
C ASP A 299 -19.44 5.09 15.15
N GLY A 300 -20.74 5.38 15.12
CA GLY A 300 -21.63 5.26 16.27
C GLY A 300 -23.10 5.26 15.87
N GLY A 301 -23.72 4.08 15.75
CA GLY A 301 -25.17 3.90 15.87
C GLY A 301 -25.76 2.73 15.08
N PRO A 302 -26.67 1.88 15.63
CA PRO A 302 -26.73 0.46 15.30
C PRO A 302 -27.97 -0.04 14.54
N ALA A 303 -27.82 -1.25 13.98
CA ALA A 303 -28.83 -2.26 13.63
C ALA A 303 -29.80 -1.88 12.46
N ASP A 304 -30.11 -2.74 11.48
CA ASP A 304 -30.67 -4.09 11.62
C ASP A 304 -30.29 -5.01 10.44
N SER A 305 -30.27 -6.30 10.75
CA SER A 305 -30.06 -7.45 9.88
C SER A 305 -31.17 -7.69 8.86
N SER A 306 -30.84 -7.99 7.60
CA SER A 306 -31.44 -9.15 6.89
C SER A 306 -30.81 -9.45 5.51
N PHE A 307 -30.46 -10.74 5.38
CA PHE A 307 -30.62 -11.59 4.19
C PHE A 307 -29.51 -11.67 3.11
N THR A 308 -28.92 -12.87 3.08
CA THR A 308 -28.16 -13.54 2.04
C THR A 308 -28.82 -13.52 0.65
N SER A 309 -28.04 -13.19 -0.38
CA SER A 309 -28.27 -13.67 -1.75
C SER A 309 -26.95 -14.04 -2.41
N PHE A 310 -26.85 -15.31 -2.81
CA PHE A 310 -25.77 -15.87 -3.62
C PHE A 310 -26.00 -15.50 -5.10
N ALA A 311 -25.00 -14.94 -5.78
CA ALA A 311 -24.75 -15.19 -7.21
C ALA A 311 -23.39 -14.62 -7.69
N SER A 312 -22.60 -15.53 -8.29
CA SER A 312 -21.63 -15.37 -9.40
C SER A 312 -20.53 -14.31 -9.34
N GLY A 313 -19.29 -14.80 -9.32
CA GLY A 313 -18.06 -14.02 -9.26
C GLY A 313 -17.64 -13.30 -10.55
N ALA A 314 -16.95 -12.18 -10.32
CA ALA A 314 -15.73 -11.79 -11.01
C ALA A 314 -14.88 -11.01 -9.98
N SER A 315 -13.60 -11.33 -9.92
CA SER A 315 -12.61 -10.88 -8.94
C SER A 315 -12.50 -9.35 -8.88
N GLN A 316 -12.67 -8.76 -7.69
CA GLN A 316 -12.42 -7.33 -7.43
C GLN A 316 -11.45 -7.21 -6.25
N PRO A 317 -10.28 -6.55 -6.40
CA PRO A 317 -9.39 -6.29 -5.28
C PRO A 317 -9.79 -4.98 -4.59
N GLY A 318 -9.88 -5.01 -3.26
CA GLY A 318 -9.75 -3.82 -2.39
C GLY A 318 -11.02 -2.97 -2.19
N GLY A 319 -11.74 -3.24 -1.09
CA GLY A 319 -12.53 -2.25 -0.32
C GLY A 319 -13.24 -1.14 -1.09
N GLN A 320 -14.21 -1.47 -1.94
CA GLN A 320 -15.09 -0.45 -2.50
C GLN A 320 -16.00 0.12 -1.42
N LYS A 321 -15.63 1.31 -0.95
CA LYS A 321 -16.55 2.30 -0.38
C LYS A 321 -17.76 2.37 -1.32
N ALA A 322 -18.97 2.45 -0.75
CA ALA A 322 -20.19 2.56 -1.55
C ALA A 322 -20.01 3.66 -2.61
N PRO A 323 -20.47 3.45 -3.86
CA PRO A 323 -20.27 4.43 -4.93
C PRO A 323 -20.81 5.79 -4.47
N THR A 324 -20.02 6.83 -4.70
CA THR A 324 -20.41 8.21 -4.42
C THR A 324 -20.75 8.92 -5.72
N VAL A 325 -21.47 10.04 -5.64
CA VAL A 325 -21.84 10.83 -6.83
C VAL A 325 -20.60 11.33 -7.55
N SER A 326 -19.59 11.81 -6.81
CA SER A 326 -18.33 12.27 -7.39
C SER A 326 -17.58 11.15 -8.12
N ALA A 327 -17.54 9.93 -7.54
CA ALA A 327 -16.86 8.78 -8.11
C ALA A 327 -17.53 8.30 -9.41
N GLU A 328 -18.87 8.21 -9.42
CA GLU A 328 -19.59 7.76 -10.61
C GLU A 328 -19.53 8.81 -11.73
N LEU A 329 -19.60 10.11 -11.40
CA LEU A 329 -19.45 11.18 -12.37
C LEU A 329 -18.05 11.17 -12.99
N LYS A 330 -16.98 11.10 -12.18
CA LYS A 330 -15.59 11.02 -12.67
C LYS A 330 -15.37 9.80 -13.55
N ARG A 331 -15.88 8.64 -13.14
CA ARG A 331 -15.81 7.40 -13.93
C ARG A 331 -16.47 7.56 -15.30
N THR A 332 -17.63 8.20 -15.33
CA THR A 332 -18.38 8.39 -16.59
C THR A 332 -17.69 9.40 -17.49
N MET A 333 -17.16 10.51 -16.96
CA MET A 333 -16.41 11.50 -17.73
C MET A 333 -15.10 10.93 -18.27
N ALA A 334 -14.37 10.14 -17.48
CA ALA A 334 -13.16 9.45 -17.94
C ALA A 334 -13.45 8.52 -19.13
N ALA A 335 -14.58 7.80 -19.11
CA ALA A 335 -14.97 6.95 -20.25
C ALA A 335 -15.26 7.77 -21.53
N ILE A 336 -15.78 9.00 -21.40
CA ILE A 336 -15.98 9.91 -22.54
C ILE A 336 -14.64 10.44 -23.02
N GLU A 337 -13.76 10.87 -22.13
CA GLU A 337 -12.41 11.35 -22.46
C GLU A 337 -11.60 10.27 -23.20
N ASP A 338 -11.61 9.03 -22.70
CA ASP A 338 -10.93 7.88 -23.33
C ASP A 338 -11.44 7.60 -24.75
N SER A 339 -12.76 7.64 -24.94
CA SER A 339 -13.38 7.33 -26.24
C SER A 339 -13.24 8.45 -27.26
N SER A 340 -13.26 9.71 -26.81
CA SER A 340 -13.21 10.89 -27.67
C SER A 340 -11.81 11.48 -27.87
N ARG A 341 -10.86 11.15 -26.99
CA ARG A 341 -9.52 11.75 -26.90
C ARG A 341 -9.53 13.28 -26.73
N VAL A 342 -10.61 13.83 -26.18
CA VAL A 342 -10.73 15.25 -25.80
C VAL A 342 -10.62 15.36 -24.29
N PRO A 343 -9.71 16.19 -23.75
CA PRO A 343 -9.53 16.30 -22.32
C PRO A 343 -10.76 16.92 -21.64
N ILE A 344 -11.23 16.27 -20.56
CA ILE A 344 -12.34 16.73 -19.74
C ILE A 344 -11.84 17.03 -18.33
N ASP A 345 -11.86 18.30 -17.94
CA ASP A 345 -11.47 18.71 -16.58
C ASP A 345 -12.64 18.55 -15.62
N VAL A 346 -12.55 17.59 -14.68
CA VAL A 346 -13.63 17.28 -13.73
C VAL A 346 -13.28 17.76 -12.33
N VAL A 347 -14.01 18.76 -11.84
CA VAL A 347 -13.85 19.31 -10.49
C VAL A 347 -15.10 19.04 -9.68
N THR A 348 -14.94 18.45 -8.49
CA THR A 348 -16.06 18.08 -7.61
C THR A 348 -15.89 18.70 -6.23
N VAL A 349 -16.89 19.45 -5.75
CA VAL A 349 -16.93 20.08 -4.43
C VAL A 349 -18.09 19.50 -3.63
N GLY A 350 -17.77 18.82 -2.53
CA GLY A 350 -18.74 18.02 -1.77
C GLY A 350 -18.98 16.63 -2.39
N ASP A 351 -19.63 15.75 -1.64
CA ASP A 351 -19.99 14.42 -2.13
C ASP A 351 -21.19 13.85 -1.38
N ALA A 352 -21.90 12.91 -2.01
CA ALA A 352 -23.02 12.20 -1.43
C ALA A 352 -22.98 10.72 -1.83
N ARG A 353 -23.58 9.86 -0.99
CA ARG A 353 -23.75 8.43 -1.31
C ARG A 353 -24.63 8.30 -2.55
N TYR A 354 -24.19 7.54 -3.54
CA TYR A 354 -24.94 7.32 -4.77
C TYR A 354 -26.29 6.66 -4.49
N ARG A 355 -27.35 7.17 -5.14
CA ARG A 355 -28.71 6.64 -5.09
C ARG A 355 -29.27 6.58 -6.51
N PRO A 356 -30.17 5.61 -6.83
CA PRO A 356 -30.78 5.50 -8.16
C PRO A 356 -31.47 6.77 -8.66
N GLN A 357 -31.93 7.64 -7.74
CA GLN A 357 -32.52 8.93 -8.10
C GLN A 357 -31.53 9.85 -8.86
N PHE A 358 -30.22 9.62 -8.74
CA PHE A 358 -29.18 10.39 -9.41
C PHE A 358 -28.86 9.91 -10.83
N ASP A 359 -29.38 8.74 -11.25
CA ASP A 359 -29.14 8.17 -12.58
C ASP A 359 -29.50 9.17 -13.69
N SER A 360 -30.60 9.91 -13.50
CA SER A 360 -31.06 10.91 -14.48
C SER A 360 -30.11 12.11 -14.57
N LEU A 361 -29.50 12.52 -13.47
CA LEU A 361 -28.51 13.60 -13.44
C LEU A 361 -27.21 13.17 -14.11
N ILE A 362 -26.69 11.98 -13.77
CA ILE A 362 -25.47 11.46 -14.38
C ILE A 362 -25.67 11.25 -15.88
N ALA A 363 -26.79 10.66 -16.29
CA ALA A 363 -27.11 10.49 -17.71
C ALA A 363 -27.24 11.83 -18.45
N ALA A 364 -27.87 12.84 -17.83
CA ALA A 364 -27.97 14.18 -18.41
C ALA A 364 -26.60 14.86 -18.52
N ALA A 365 -25.74 14.73 -17.51
CA ALA A 365 -24.38 15.25 -17.54
C ALA A 365 -23.51 14.55 -18.60
N THR A 366 -23.67 13.24 -18.74
CA THR A 366 -23.00 12.40 -19.76
C THR A 366 -23.36 12.88 -21.16
N GLU A 367 -24.66 13.06 -21.42
CA GLU A 367 -25.14 13.60 -22.70
C GLU A 367 -24.61 15.01 -22.94
N ALA A 368 -24.66 15.89 -21.94
CA ALA A 368 -24.11 17.25 -22.05
C ALA A 368 -22.60 17.23 -22.39
N ALA A 369 -21.82 16.35 -21.75
CA ALA A 369 -20.40 16.19 -22.03
C ALA A 369 -20.13 15.64 -23.43
N HIS A 370 -20.89 14.65 -23.90
CA HIS A 370 -20.80 14.18 -25.29
C HIS A 370 -21.06 15.30 -26.30
N ASN A 371 -22.05 16.16 -26.04
CA ASN A 371 -22.34 17.30 -26.90
C ASN A 371 -21.22 18.35 -26.88
N ALA A 372 -20.70 18.67 -25.69
CA ALA A 372 -19.56 19.56 -25.52
C ALA A 372 -18.31 19.05 -26.27
N VAL A 373 -18.05 17.75 -26.22
CA VAL A 373 -16.92 17.11 -26.91
C VAL A 373 -17.10 17.06 -28.43
N ASN A 374 -18.31 16.74 -28.91
CA ASN A 374 -18.58 16.57 -30.35
C ASN A 374 -18.78 17.90 -31.09
N HIS A 375 -19.32 18.92 -30.41
CA HIS A 375 -19.74 20.18 -31.03
C HIS A 375 -19.04 21.41 -30.45
N GLY A 376 -18.44 21.29 -29.28
CA GLY A 376 -17.69 22.36 -28.65
C GLY A 376 -16.22 22.39 -29.08
N ARG A 377 -15.42 23.14 -28.34
CA ARG A 377 -13.95 23.11 -28.42
C ARG A 377 -13.35 22.89 -27.04
N PRO A 378 -12.22 22.16 -26.94
CA PRO A 378 -11.51 22.00 -25.69
C PRO A 378 -10.98 23.35 -25.15
N PRO A 379 -10.77 23.46 -23.83
CA PRO A 379 -11.03 22.45 -22.81
C PRO A 379 -12.53 22.34 -22.49
N VAL A 380 -13.00 21.10 -22.29
CA VAL A 380 -14.34 20.84 -21.73
C VAL A 380 -14.18 20.73 -20.21
N SER A 381 -15.00 21.45 -19.47
CA SER A 381 -14.95 21.48 -18.00
C SER A 381 -16.26 21.00 -17.41
N VAL A 382 -16.18 20.10 -16.44
CA VAL A 382 -17.32 19.56 -15.69
C VAL A 382 -17.12 19.90 -14.22
N TYR A 383 -17.95 20.80 -13.70
CA TYR A 383 -17.93 21.20 -12.29
C TYR A 383 -19.16 20.62 -11.58
N CYS A 384 -18.95 19.84 -10.52
CA CYS A 384 -20.03 19.30 -9.71
C CYS A 384 -19.95 19.84 -8.28
N GLU A 385 -21.07 20.35 -7.79
CA GLU A 385 -21.24 20.80 -6.42
C GLU A 385 -22.34 19.98 -5.75
N VAL A 386 -22.03 19.43 -4.58
CA VAL A 386 -22.97 18.69 -3.74
C VAL A 386 -23.11 19.43 -2.42
N ASP A 387 -24.29 19.97 -2.14
CA ASP A 387 -24.61 20.56 -0.84
C ASP A 387 -25.56 19.64 -0.05
N PRO A 388 -25.04 18.76 0.82
CA PRO A 388 -25.86 17.86 1.62
C PRO A 388 -26.41 18.48 2.91
N GLN A 389 -25.99 19.70 3.31
CA GLN A 389 -26.33 20.28 4.61
C GLN A 389 -27.20 21.54 4.50
N GLY A 390 -27.07 22.30 3.41
CA GLY A 390 -27.84 23.50 3.13
C GLY A 390 -29.03 23.20 2.23
N THR A 391 -28.85 23.38 0.93
CA THR A 391 -29.93 23.32 -0.06
C THR A 391 -30.38 21.91 -0.42
N HIS A 392 -29.61 20.88 -0.05
CA HIS A 392 -29.88 19.49 -0.40
C HIS A 392 -30.00 19.30 -1.92
N THR A 393 -29.07 19.90 -2.66
CA THR A 393 -29.04 19.87 -4.13
C THR A 393 -27.70 19.39 -4.64
N ILE A 394 -27.73 18.64 -5.74
CA ILE A 394 -26.55 18.37 -6.56
C ILE A 394 -26.65 19.25 -7.80
N THR A 395 -25.62 20.02 -8.08
CA THR A 395 -25.52 20.84 -9.28
C THR A 395 -24.33 20.39 -10.11
N VAL A 396 -24.52 20.16 -11.41
CA VAL A 396 -23.47 19.82 -12.36
C VAL A 396 -23.49 20.84 -13.48
N TYR A 397 -22.34 21.46 -13.74
CA TYR A 397 -22.11 22.38 -14.84
C TYR A 397 -21.20 21.69 -15.85
N VAL A 398 -21.61 21.68 -17.12
CA VAL A 398 -20.78 21.23 -18.23
C VAL A 398 -20.56 22.41 -19.16
N ARG A 399 -19.30 22.77 -19.39
CA ARG A 399 -18.92 23.94 -20.18
C ARG A 399 -17.94 23.58 -21.28
N ASP A 400 -18.18 24.11 -22.47
CA ASP A 400 -17.25 24.11 -23.59
C ASP A 400 -16.88 25.53 -24.03
N HIS A 401 -15.86 25.64 -24.86
CA HIS A 401 -15.37 26.89 -25.45
C HIS A 401 -15.56 26.92 -26.97
N GLY A 402 -16.62 26.28 -27.47
CA GLY A 402 -16.93 26.19 -28.89
C GLY A 402 -17.49 27.48 -29.49
N ASP A 403 -17.94 27.39 -30.74
CA ASP A 403 -18.52 28.52 -31.47
C ASP A 403 -19.91 28.94 -30.94
N GLY A 404 -20.50 28.15 -30.03
CA GLY A 404 -21.82 28.38 -29.44
C GLY A 404 -22.96 28.28 -30.45
N PHE A 405 -24.19 28.41 -29.99
CA PHE A 405 -25.39 28.45 -30.83
C PHE A 405 -26.47 29.36 -30.23
N ASP A 406 -27.47 29.72 -31.03
CA ASP A 406 -28.65 30.42 -30.54
C ASP A 406 -29.70 29.39 -30.05
N PRO A 407 -30.01 29.33 -28.74
CA PRO A 407 -31.00 28.38 -28.21
C PRO A 407 -32.43 28.65 -28.67
N GLN A 408 -32.73 29.85 -29.16
CA GLN A 408 -34.05 30.24 -29.67
C GLN A 408 -34.19 30.05 -31.18
N ALA A 409 -33.09 29.76 -31.89
CA ALA A 409 -33.11 29.50 -33.31
C ALA A 409 -33.54 28.04 -33.58
N THR A 410 -34.67 27.87 -34.27
CA THR A 410 -35.13 26.55 -34.70
C THR A 410 -34.29 26.06 -35.88
N TYR A 411 -33.31 25.20 -35.61
CA TYR A 411 -32.54 24.52 -36.66
C TYR A 411 -33.21 23.21 -37.10
N PRO A 412 -33.33 22.93 -38.41
CA PRO A 412 -33.85 21.65 -38.89
C PRO A 412 -32.93 20.51 -38.45
N GLY A 413 -33.39 19.65 -37.53
CA GLY A 413 -32.66 18.43 -37.09
C GLY A 413 -32.11 18.42 -35.67
N HIS A 414 -32.18 19.53 -34.91
CA HIS A 414 -31.59 19.63 -33.56
C HIS A 414 -32.59 19.37 -32.40
N LEU A 415 -33.78 18.84 -32.70
CA LEU A 415 -34.85 18.64 -31.72
C LEU A 415 -34.53 17.61 -30.61
N GLY A 416 -33.42 16.87 -30.71
CA GLY A 416 -33.15 15.73 -29.83
C GLY A 416 -32.42 16.06 -28.53
N VAL A 417 -31.47 17.01 -28.53
CA VAL A 417 -30.51 17.15 -27.42
C VAL A 417 -31.08 18.00 -26.28
N SER A 418 -31.52 19.23 -26.58
CA SER A 418 -32.11 20.13 -25.57
C SER A 418 -33.37 19.52 -24.95
N GLU A 419 -34.21 18.86 -25.75
CA GLU A 419 -35.40 18.15 -25.26
C GLU A 419 -35.04 16.92 -24.41
N SER A 420 -33.96 16.20 -24.75
CA SER A 420 -33.56 15.00 -24.00
C SER A 420 -32.91 15.33 -22.67
N ILE A 421 -32.09 16.38 -22.58
CA ILE A 421 -31.48 16.81 -21.31
C ILE A 421 -32.54 17.46 -20.40
N VAL A 422 -33.26 18.46 -20.92
CA VAL A 422 -34.30 19.18 -20.14
C VAL A 422 -35.44 18.24 -19.76
N GLY A 423 -35.89 17.38 -20.68
CA GLY A 423 -36.96 16.42 -20.43
C GLY A 423 -36.58 15.30 -19.46
N ARG A 424 -35.31 14.87 -19.42
CA ARG A 424 -34.81 13.91 -18.40
C ARG A 424 -34.77 14.57 -17.02
N MET A 425 -34.19 15.78 -16.92
CA MET A 425 -34.11 16.49 -15.65
C MET A 425 -35.50 16.81 -15.08
N LYS A 426 -36.43 17.27 -15.92
CA LYS A 426 -37.81 17.55 -15.50
C LYS A 426 -38.53 16.31 -14.95
N ARG A 427 -38.31 15.13 -15.54
CA ARG A 427 -38.86 13.86 -15.04
C ARG A 427 -38.25 13.43 -13.71
N ALA A 428 -36.99 13.78 -13.47
CA ALA A 428 -36.29 13.55 -12.20
C ALA A 428 -36.60 14.64 -11.15
N GLN A 429 -37.56 15.52 -11.39
CA GLN A 429 -37.85 16.70 -10.55
C GLN A 429 -36.66 17.65 -10.36
N GLY A 430 -35.70 17.62 -11.29
CA GLY A 430 -34.59 18.54 -11.39
C GLY A 430 -34.81 19.62 -12.46
N GLN A 431 -33.84 20.51 -12.58
CA GLN A 431 -33.80 21.63 -13.52
C GLN A 431 -32.59 21.50 -14.45
N ALA A 432 -32.77 21.90 -15.71
CA ALA A 432 -31.67 22.07 -16.66
C ALA A 432 -31.78 23.47 -17.27
N VAL A 433 -30.67 24.20 -17.29
CA VAL A 433 -30.55 25.51 -17.93
C VAL A 433 -29.39 25.44 -18.91
N ILE A 434 -29.68 25.71 -20.19
CA ILE A 434 -28.67 25.74 -21.25
C ILE A 434 -28.45 27.20 -21.63
N THR A 435 -27.22 27.67 -21.45
CA THR A 435 -26.79 29.01 -21.86
C THR A 435 -25.78 28.84 -22.97
N SER A 436 -26.06 29.38 -24.15
CA SER A 436 -25.10 29.40 -25.26
C SER A 436 -25.09 30.78 -25.91
N ARG A 437 -23.92 31.21 -26.35
CA ARG A 437 -23.76 32.47 -27.10
C ARG A 437 -22.74 32.26 -28.23
N PRO A 438 -22.96 32.81 -29.42
CA PRO A 438 -21.99 32.73 -30.50
C PRO A 438 -20.61 33.24 -30.07
N GLY A 439 -19.58 32.42 -30.24
CA GLY A 439 -18.17 32.70 -29.87
C GLY A 439 -17.83 32.60 -28.38
N TRP A 440 -18.78 32.24 -27.50
CA TRP A 440 -18.56 32.04 -26.06
C TRP A 440 -18.50 30.57 -25.66
N GLY A 441 -19.12 29.70 -26.45
CA GLY A 441 -19.34 28.28 -26.13
C GLY A 441 -20.72 28.02 -25.56
N THR A 442 -20.89 26.84 -24.97
CA THR A 442 -22.12 26.42 -24.29
C THR A 442 -21.85 26.03 -22.85
N GLU A 443 -22.76 26.41 -21.96
CA GLU A 443 -22.79 26.00 -20.57
C GLU A 443 -24.15 25.36 -20.27
N VAL A 444 -24.11 24.14 -19.74
CA VAL A 444 -25.28 23.38 -19.31
C VAL A 444 -25.23 23.24 -17.80
N ALA A 445 -26.17 23.87 -17.10
CA ALA A 445 -26.33 23.76 -15.66
C ALA A 445 -27.48 22.79 -15.34
N LEU A 446 -27.17 21.72 -14.61
CA LEU A 446 -28.10 20.67 -14.19
C LEU A 446 -28.23 20.68 -12.68
N THR A 447 -29.42 20.89 -12.13
CA THR A 447 -29.66 20.91 -10.69
C THR A 447 -30.67 19.83 -10.32
N LEU A 448 -30.33 18.98 -9.35
CA LEU A 448 -31.21 17.95 -8.84
C LEU A 448 -31.35 18.09 -7.32
N PRO A 449 -32.55 18.42 -6.79
CA PRO A 449 -32.80 18.35 -5.37
C PRO A 449 -32.86 16.89 -4.91
N PHE A 450 -32.40 16.62 -3.69
CA PHE A 450 -32.39 15.28 -3.12
C PHE A 450 -32.69 15.31 -1.64
N THR A 451 -33.42 14.33 -1.13
CA THR A 451 -33.60 14.19 0.33
C THR A 451 -32.39 13.46 0.90
N ALA A 452 -31.82 13.95 2.01
CA ALA A 452 -30.68 13.35 2.69
C ALA A 452 -30.94 11.92 3.19
#